data_AF-A0A6I6NE82-F1
#
_entry.id   AF-A0A6I6NE82-F1
#
_cell.length_a   1.000
_cell.length_b   1.000
_cell.length_c   1.000
_cell.angle_alpha   90.00
_cell.angle_beta   90.00
_cell.angle_gamma   90.00
#
_symmetry.space_group_name_H-M   'P 1'
#
loop_
_entity.id
_entity.type
_entity.pdbx_description
1 polymer ?
#
loop_
_entity_poly.entity_id
_entity_poly.type
_entity_poly.pdbx_seq_one_letter_code
_entity_poly.pdbx_strand_id
1 'polypeptide(L)' 'MPPGVVAEVERLAAELAALGPGSVKVGRAFDREGGLREFDILGGRGFIGFLPVPRHECVYVCNVTWYG' A
#
# COMPACT_ATOMS: atom_id res chain seq x y z
N MET A 1 5.75 -12.76 8.80
CA MET A 1 4.30 -12.78 8.53
C MET A 1 3.91 -14.12 7.92
N PRO A 2 2.66 -14.58 8.08
CA PRO A 2 2.16 -15.79 7.41
C PRO A 2 2.20 -15.67 5.87
N PRO A 3 2.39 -16.76 5.12
CA PRO A 3 2.50 -16.73 3.65
C PRO A 3 1.30 -16.07 2.95
N GLY A 4 0.07 -16.32 3.44
CA GLY A 4 -1.13 -15.69 2.88
C GLY A 4 -1.17 -14.16 3.07
N VAL A 5 -0.55 -13.64 4.13
CA VAL A 5 -0.43 -12.19 4.35
C VAL A 5 0.60 -11.61 3.39
N VAL A 6 1.73 -12.29 3.19
CA VAL A 6 2.76 -11.85 2.23
C VAL A 6 2.20 -11.81 0.81
N ALA A 7 1.50 -12.86 0.38
CA ALA A 7 0.89 -12.93 -0.95
C ALA A 7 -0.14 -11.80 -1.18
N GLU A 8 -0.92 -11.44 -0.16
CA GLU A 8 -1.85 -10.32 -0.24
C GLU A 8 -1.12 -8.97 -0.38
N VAL A 9 -0.04 -8.77 0.37
CA VAL A 9 0.79 -7.56 0.27
C VAL A 9 1.42 -7.45 -1.12
N GLU A 10 1.97 -8.54 -1.66
CA GLU A 10 2.56 -8.58 -3.00
C GLU A 10 1.51 -8.28 -4.09
N ARG A 11 0.32 -8.88 -3.98
CA ARG A 11 -0.81 -8.61 -4.88
C ARG A 11 -1.19 -7.13 -4.85
N LEU A 12 -1.39 -6.56 -3.67
CA LEU A 12 -1.76 -5.15 -3.50
C LEU A 12 -0.67 -4.21 -4.01
N ALA A 13 0.60 -4.50 -3.74
CA ALA A 13 1.71 -3.71 -4.26
C ALA A 13 1.76 -3.72 -5.79
N ALA A 14 1.52 -4.88 -6.42
CA ALA A 14 1.43 -5.01 -7.87
C ALA A 14 0.25 -4.22 -8.45
N GLU A 15 -0.92 -4.28 -7.83
CA GLU A 15 -2.10 -3.53 -8.26
C GLU A 15 -1.90 -2.01 -8.11
N LEU A 16 -1.30 -1.56 -7.01
CA LEU A 16 -0.95 -0.17 -6.78
C LEU A 16 0.07 0.33 -7.83
N ALA A 17 1.08 -0.50 -8.16
CA ALA A 17 2.04 -0.18 -9.19
C ALA A 17 1.37 -0.10 -10.59
N ALA A 18 0.48 -1.05 -10.91
CA ALA A 18 -0.26 -1.06 -12.17
C ALA A 18 -1.19 0.15 -12.33
N LEU A 19 -1.71 0.69 -11.23
CA LEU A 19 -2.52 1.91 -11.22
C LEU A 19 -1.71 3.17 -11.55
N GLY A 20 -0.38 3.13 -11.40
CA GLY A 20 0.51 4.23 -11.74
C GLY A 20 0.15 5.53 -11.00
N PRO A 21 0.01 6.68 -11.69
CA PRO A 21 -0.35 7.95 -11.06
C PRO A 21 -1.66 7.93 -10.26
N GLY A 22 -2.58 7.00 -10.56
CA GLY A 22 -3.84 6.87 -9.82
C GLY A 22 -3.67 6.36 -8.38
N SER A 23 -2.53 5.73 -8.06
CA SER A 23 -2.21 5.24 -6.72
C SER A 23 -2.18 6.34 -5.66
N VAL A 24 -1.96 7.61 -6.06
CA VAL A 24 -2.02 8.78 -5.17
C VAL A 24 -3.39 9.03 -4.57
N LYS A 25 -4.45 8.33 -5.00
CA LYS A 25 -5.81 8.45 -4.47
C LYS A 25 -6.23 7.24 -3.63
N VAL A 26 -5.41 6.20 -3.56
CA VAL A 26 -5.74 4.94 -2.86
C VAL A 26 -5.34 5.02 -1.39
N GLY A 27 -6.15 4.42 -0.53
CA GLY A 27 -5.89 4.35 0.90
C GLY A 27 -6.13 5.65 1.65
N ARG A 28 -6.03 5.56 2.98
CA ARG A 28 -6.17 6.69 3.90
C ARG A 28 -4.87 7.49 3.90
N ALA A 29 -4.95 8.78 3.63
CA ALA A 29 -3.79 9.68 3.64
C ALA A 29 -3.49 10.14 5.08
N PHE A 30 -2.23 10.10 5.48
CA PHE A 30 -1.81 10.58 6.80
C PHE A 30 -1.53 12.09 6.85
N ASP A 31 -1.27 12.72 5.71
CA ASP A 31 -0.91 14.15 5.68
C ASP A 31 -1.40 14.86 4.40
N ARG A 32 -0.91 14.46 3.21
CA ARG A 32 -1.11 15.22 1.95
C ARG A 32 -1.34 14.31 0.74
N GLU A 33 -1.76 14.89 -0.38
CA GLU A 33 -1.81 14.20 -1.68
C GLU A 33 -0.39 13.75 -2.08
N GLY A 34 -0.22 12.49 -2.48
CA GLY A 34 1.09 11.87 -2.71
C GLY A 34 1.92 11.53 -1.46
N GLY A 35 1.42 11.77 -0.25
CA GLY A 35 2.08 11.43 1.01
C GLY A 35 1.92 9.95 1.43
N LEU A 36 2.43 9.61 2.62
CA LEU A 36 2.29 8.26 3.20
C LEU A 36 0.82 7.88 3.33
N ARG A 37 0.50 6.68 2.87
CA ARG A 37 -0.86 6.15 2.79
C ARG A 37 -0.96 4.79 3.41
N GLU A 38 -2.10 4.50 4.01
CA GLU A 38 -2.40 3.18 4.54
C GLU A 38 -3.54 2.54 3.75
N PHE A 39 -3.37 1.25 3.44
CA PHE A 39 -4.41 0.43 2.84
C PHE A 39 -4.58 -0.86 3.65
N ASP A 40 -5.82 -1.15 4.03
CA ASP A 40 -6.12 -2.32 4.85
C ASP A 40 -5.87 -3.61 4.08
N ILE A 41 -5.32 -4.60 4.78
CA ILE A 41 -5.15 -5.96 4.24
C ILE A 41 -6.08 -6.93 4.95
N LEU A 42 -6.51 -7.96 4.22
CA LEU A 42 -7.28 -9.09 4.77
C LEU A 42 -8.50 -8.68 5.62
N GLY A 43 -9.24 -7.68 5.17
CA GLY A 43 -10.45 -7.18 5.83
C GLY A 43 -10.19 -6.38 7.12
N GLY A 44 -9.09 -5.63 7.17
CA GLY A 44 -8.74 -4.79 8.32
C GLY A 44 -7.93 -5.50 9.41
N ARG A 45 -7.37 -6.68 9.11
CA ARG A 45 -6.49 -7.42 10.04
C ARG A 45 -5.03 -6.93 10.01
N GLY A 46 -4.81 -5.82 9.34
CA GLY A 46 -3.53 -5.18 9.19
C GLY A 46 -3.63 -4.10 8.12
N PHE A 47 -2.50 -3.51 7.79
CA PHE A 47 -2.41 -2.56 6.69
C PHE A 47 -1.00 -2.54 6.08
N ILE A 48 -0.92 -2.09 4.83
CA ILE A 48 0.32 -1.66 4.20
C ILE A 48 0.41 -0.13 4.30
N GLY A 49 1.56 0.38 4.73
CA GLY A 49 1.91 1.78 4.56
C GLY A 49 2.75 1.94 3.29
N PHE A 50 2.36 2.86 2.41
CA PHE A 50 3.03 3.04 1.13
C PHE A 50 3.11 4.50 0.69
N LEU A 51 4.11 4.80 -0.15
CA LEU A 51 4.32 6.08 -0.81
C LEU A 51 4.11 5.90 -2.32
N PRO A 52 3.03 6.46 -2.89
CA PRO A 52 2.89 6.60 -4.33
C PRO A 52 3.73 7.80 -4.78
N VAL A 53 4.84 7.56 -5.48
CA VAL A 53 5.76 8.62 -5.92
C VAL A 53 5.65 8.73 -7.44
N PRO A 54 4.76 9.59 -8.00
CA PRO A 54 4.47 9.62 -9.43
C PRO A 54 5.72 9.85 -10.30
N ARG A 55 6.67 10.64 -9.81
CA ARG A 55 7.91 10.95 -10.53
C ARG A 55 8.82 9.73 -10.70
N HIS A 56 8.68 8.71 -9.86
CA HIS A 56 9.47 7.48 -9.94
C HIS A 56 8.72 6.36 -10.65
N GLU A 57 7.48 6.60 -11.08
CA GLU A 57 6.61 5.59 -11.71
C GLU A 57 6.50 4.30 -10.89
N CYS A 58 6.59 4.43 -9.56
CA CYS A 58 6.60 3.29 -8.65
C CYS A 58 5.90 3.61 -7.33
N VAL A 59 5.62 2.53 -6.58
CA VAL A 59 5.07 2.59 -5.22
C VAL A 59 6.07 1.96 -4.28
N TYR A 60 6.40 2.65 -3.19
CA TYR A 60 7.24 2.12 -2.12
C TYR A 60 6.35 1.63 -0.99
N VAL A 61 6.41 0.33 -0.67
CA VAL A 61 5.84 -0.18 0.58
C VAL A 61 6.83 0.11 1.70
N CYS A 62 6.46 0.99 2.63
CA CYS A 62 7.32 1.48 3.70
C CYS A 62 7.25 0.59 4.94
N ASN A 63 6.06 0.06 5.24
CA ASN A 63 5.84 -0.84 6.35
C ASN A 63 4.63 -1.73 6.10
N VAL A 64 4.59 -2.85 6.81
CA VAL A 64 3.44 -3.74 6.86
C VAL A 64 3.14 -4.03 8.32
N THR A 65 1.89 -3.82 8.71
CA THR A 65 1.38 -4.10 10.05
C THR A 65 0.40 -5.27 9.97
N TRP A 66 0.59 -6.28 10.83
CA TRP A 66 -0.28 -7.45 10.94
C TRP A 66 -0.74 -7.63 12.39
N TYR A 67 -2.04 -7.79 12.61
CA TYR A 67 -2.60 -7.83 13.97
C TYR A 67 -2.72 -9.22 14.60
N GLY A 68 -2.52 -10.31 13.85
CA GLY A 68 -2.57 -11.67 14.41
C GLY A 68 -3.50 -12.61 13.67
#